data_AF-A0A2D4I2Z1-F1
#
_entry.id   AF-A0A2D4I2Z1-F1
#
_cell.length_a   1.000
_cell.length_b   1.000
_cell.length_c   1.000
_cell.angle_alpha   90.00
_cell.angle_beta   90.00
_cell.angle_gamma   90.00
#
_symmetry.space_group_name_H-M   'P 1'
#
loop_
_entity.id
_entity.type
_entity.pdbx_description
1 polymer ?
#
loop_
_entity_poly.entity_id
_entity_poly.type
_entity_poly.pdbx_seq_one_letter_code
_entity_poly.pdbx_strand_id
1 'polypeptide(L)'
;HFLLKLDFLALLPHRREVEPIKWFRPRRLMDPEGFQRELGEIPDSLVHNPSESLVATWNRVATEALDRIAPLRPLRGDGYRRAPWFTEELQETKRQKRRLERRWRASNSESDRTLFRSFIRTYL
;
A
#
# COMPACT_ATOMS: atom_id res chain seq x y z
N HIS A 1 39.98 14.07 6.56
CA HIS A 1 39.17 13.49 7.65
C HIS A 1 37.93 14.34 7.85
N PHE A 2 36.80 13.95 7.28
CA PHE A 2 35.52 14.64 7.52
C PHE A 2 34.84 13.94 8.70
N LEU A 3 34.81 14.61 9.85
CA LEU A 3 34.09 14.16 11.03
C LEU A 3 32.60 14.45 10.79
N LEU A 4 31.82 13.41 10.49
CA LEU A 4 30.36 13.48 10.50
C LEU A 4 29.93 13.70 11.95
N LYS A 5 29.56 14.93 12.30
CA LYS A 5 28.82 15.23 13.53
C LYS A 5 27.42 14.63 13.36
N LEU A 6 27.17 13.51 14.03
CA LEU A 6 25.83 12.95 14.19
C LEU A 6 25.21 13.57 15.44
N ASP A 7 24.31 14.53 15.25
CA ASP A 7 23.53 15.11 16.34
C ASP A 7 22.38 14.17 16.72
N PHE A 8 22.58 13.42 17.81
CA PHE A 8 21.58 12.50 18.36
C PHE A 8 20.36 13.21 18.97
N LEU A 9 20.43 14.53 19.19
CA LEU A 9 19.31 15.33 19.73
C LEU A 9 18.19 15.59 18.71
N ALA A 10 18.43 15.34 17.41
CA ALA A 10 17.40 15.39 16.37
C ALA A 10 16.55 14.10 16.31
N LEU A 11 16.89 13.06 17.07
CA LEU A 11 16.16 11.80 17.15
C LEU A 11 14.96 11.87 18.12
N LEU A 12 14.25 13.00 18.14
CA LEU A 12 12.90 12.99 18.72
C LEU A 12 12.12 11.88 18.00
N PRO A 13 11.42 10.99 18.72
CA PRO A 13 10.64 9.95 18.08
C PRO A 13 9.67 10.65 17.12
N HIS A 14 9.94 10.49 15.83
CA HIS A 14 9.18 11.11 14.76
C HIS A 14 7.71 10.82 15.05
N ARG A 15 6.98 11.87 15.43
CA ARG A 15 5.62 11.77 15.95
C ARG A 15 4.82 10.99 14.93
N ARG A 16 4.19 9.88 15.35
CA ARG A 16 3.29 9.10 14.48
C ARG A 16 2.31 10.09 13.86
N GLU A 17 2.46 10.37 12.56
CA GLU A 17 1.32 10.80 11.77
C GLU A 17 0.38 9.61 11.83
N VAL A 18 -0.62 9.69 12.71
CA VAL A 18 -1.64 8.66 12.82
C VAL A 18 -2.43 8.80 11.53
N GLU A 19 -2.07 8.00 10.52
CA GLU A 19 -2.86 7.92 9.32
C GLU A 19 -4.32 7.67 9.72
N PRO A 20 -5.29 8.35 9.08
CA PRO A 20 -6.69 8.14 9.39
C PRO A 20 -7.02 6.67 9.24
N ILE A 21 -7.78 6.13 10.19
CA ILE A 21 -8.20 4.72 10.17
C ILE A 21 -8.97 4.48 8.88
N LYS A 22 -8.41 3.67 7.99
CA LYS A 22 -9.08 3.27 6.76
C LYS A 22 -9.90 2.03 7.04
N TRP A 23 -11.20 2.08 6.80
CA TRP A 23 -12.06 0.90 6.88
C TRP A 23 -12.00 0.12 5.57
N PHE A 24 -11.86 -1.20 5.66
CA PHE A 24 -11.82 -2.04 4.48
C PHE A 24 -12.41 -3.43 4.76
N ARG A 25 -12.87 -4.10 3.70
CA ARG A 25 -13.23 -5.52 3.73
C ARG A 25 -12.08 -6.34 3.15
N PRO A 26 -11.40 -7.19 3.93
CA PRO A 26 -10.32 -8.01 3.41
C PRO A 26 -10.88 -9.05 2.44
N ARG A 27 -10.63 -8.89 1.13
CA ARG A 27 -11.14 -9.84 0.10
C ARG A 27 -10.72 -11.29 0.36
N ARG A 28 -9.54 -11.49 0.96
CA ARG A 28 -9.02 -12.84 1.31
C ARG A 28 -9.84 -13.55 2.38
N LEU A 29 -10.62 -12.82 3.16
CA LEU A 29 -11.47 -13.37 4.22
C LEU A 29 -12.93 -13.48 3.77
N MET A 30 -13.23 -13.17 2.52
CA MET A 30 -14.57 -13.34 1.97
C MET A 30 -14.76 -14.82 1.61
N ASP A 31 -15.84 -15.40 2.12
CA ASP A 31 -16.33 -16.72 1.75
C ASP A 31 -17.36 -16.54 0.60
N PRO A 32 -17.02 -16.89 -0.65
CA PRO A 32 -17.92 -16.69 -1.77
C PRO A 32 -19.14 -17.62 -1.73
N GLU A 33 -18.98 -18.87 -1.27
CA GLU A 33 -20.08 -19.81 -1.10
C GLU A 33 -21.01 -19.37 0.04
N GLY A 34 -20.45 -18.91 1.16
CA GLY A 34 -21.20 -18.32 2.27
C GLY A 34 -21.96 -17.06 1.85
N PHE A 35 -21.35 -16.21 1.02
CA PHE A 35 -22.00 -15.03 0.47
C PHE A 35 -23.19 -15.37 -0.41
N GLN A 36 -23.07 -16.36 -1.29
CA GLN A 36 -24.20 -16.80 -2.12
C GLN A 36 -25.35 -17.35 -1.28
N ARG A 37 -25.04 -18.07 -0.19
CA ARG A 37 -26.07 -18.57 0.74
C ARG A 37 -26.78 -17.45 1.50
N GLU A 38 -26.05 -16.43 1.95
CA GLU A 38 -26.64 -15.26 2.62
C GLU A 38 -27.43 -14.36 1.69
N LEU A 39 -27.01 -14.25 0.42
CA LEU A 39 -27.73 -13.49 -0.59
C LEU A 39 -29.09 -14.13 -0.91
N GLY A 40 -29.17 -15.47 -0.82
CA GLY A 40 -30.39 -16.23 -1.04
C GLY A 40 -30.87 -16.20 -2.50
N GLU A 41 -32.10 -16.65 -2.71
CA GLU A 41 -32.77 -16.53 -4.01
C GLU A 41 -33.33 -15.12 -4.18
N ILE A 42 -33.26 -14.62 -5.42
CA ILE A 42 -33.79 -13.31 -5.77
C ILE A 42 -35.31 -13.35 -5.61
N PRO A 43 -35.93 -12.53 -4.73
CA PRO A 43 -37.37 -12.57 -4.55
C PRO A 43 -38.11 -12.29 -5.85
N ASP A 44 -39.04 -13.17 -6.24
CA ASP A 44 -39.89 -13.01 -7.43
C ASP A 44 -40.69 -11.69 -7.41
N SER A 45 -40.89 -11.11 -6.22
CA SER A 45 -41.50 -9.78 -6.04
C SER A 45 -40.70 -8.64 -6.69
N LEU A 46 -39.42 -8.84 -7.02
CA LEU A 46 -38.59 -7.85 -7.71
C LEU A 46 -38.95 -7.72 -9.20
N VAL A 47 -39.56 -8.73 -9.82
CA VAL A 47 -39.80 -8.78 -11.27
C VAL A 47 -40.86 -7.77 -11.73
N HIS A 48 -41.73 -7.31 -10.82
CA HIS A 48 -42.82 -6.39 -11.12
C HIS A 48 -42.55 -4.93 -10.71
N ASN A 49 -41.37 -4.64 -10.15
CA ASN A 49 -41.03 -3.30 -9.65
C ASN A 49 -40.25 -2.48 -10.70
N PRO A 50 -40.37 -1.14 -10.65
CA PRO A 50 -39.52 -0.25 -11.46
C PRO A 50 -38.03 -0.54 -11.20
N SER A 51 -37.21 -0.40 -12.24
CA SER A 51 -35.78 -0.74 -12.21
C SER A 51 -35.01 -0.09 -11.05
N GLU A 52 -35.34 1.15 -10.69
CA GLU A 52 -34.71 1.87 -9.58
C GLU A 52 -34.99 1.23 -8.21
N SER A 53 -36.23 0.77 -8.00
CA SER A 53 -36.65 0.08 -6.77
C SER A 53 -35.99 -1.28 -6.63
N LEU A 54 -35.81 -1.98 -7.76
CA LEU A 54 -35.08 -3.24 -7.82
C LEU A 54 -33.62 -3.05 -7.44
N VAL A 55 -32.94 -2.06 -8.03
CA VAL A 55 -31.53 -1.76 -7.74
C VAL A 55 -31.34 -1.37 -6.28
N ALA A 56 -32.23 -0.54 -5.72
CA ALA A 56 -32.16 -0.14 -4.32
C ALA A 56 -32.33 -1.35 -3.37
N THR A 57 -33.30 -2.22 -3.65
CA THR A 57 -33.55 -3.42 -2.85
C THR A 57 -32.39 -4.41 -2.95
N TRP A 58 -31.87 -4.63 -4.15
CA TRP A 58 -30.69 -5.46 -4.38
C TRP A 58 -29.47 -4.93 -3.61
N ASN A 59 -29.17 -3.64 -3.74
CA ASN A 59 -28.03 -3.03 -3.07
C ASN A 59 -28.14 -3.14 -1.55
N ARG A 60 -29.33 -3.01 -0.99
CA ARG A 60 -29.58 -3.22 0.44
C ARG A 60 -29.27 -4.65 0.86
N VAL A 61 -29.88 -5.64 0.21
CA VAL A 61 -29.70 -7.07 0.55
C VAL A 61 -28.24 -7.49 0.37
N ALA A 62 -27.61 -7.08 -0.74
CA ALA A 62 -26.21 -7.38 -1.00
C ALA A 62 -25.27 -6.74 0.04
N THR A 63 -25.57 -5.52 0.50
CA THR A 63 -24.79 -4.85 1.55
C THR A 63 -24.94 -5.56 2.89
N GLU A 64 -26.16 -5.97 3.26
CA GLU A 64 -26.41 -6.73 4.49
C GLU A 64 -25.70 -8.09 4.47
N ALA A 65 -25.76 -8.82 3.35
CA ALA A 65 -25.03 -10.08 3.19
C ALA A 65 -23.51 -9.87 3.28
N LEU A 66 -22.99 -8.80 2.66
CA LEU A 66 -21.58 -8.42 2.76
C LEU A 66 -21.16 -8.06 4.19
N ASP A 67 -22.04 -7.41 4.97
CA ASP A 67 -21.77 -7.07 6.37
C ASP A 67 -21.69 -8.29 7.28
N ARG A 68 -22.49 -9.33 7.01
CA ARG A 68 -22.45 -10.60 7.75
C ARG A 68 -21.20 -11.40 7.41
N ILE A 69 -20.90 -11.59 6.13
CA ILE A 69 -19.81 -12.47 5.68
C ILE A 69 -18.44 -11.78 5.82
N ALA A 70 -18.37 -10.48 5.52
CA ALA A 70 -17.11 -9.75 5.46
C ALA A 70 -17.26 -8.36 6.09
N PRO A 71 -17.44 -8.24 7.42
CA PRO A 71 -17.60 -6.96 8.09
C PRO A 71 -16.40 -6.04 7.85
N LEU A 72 -16.66 -4.73 7.86
CA LEU A 72 -15.60 -3.74 7.77
C LEU A 72 -14.62 -3.88 8.95
N ARG A 73 -13.33 -3.91 8.63
CA ARG A 73 -12.26 -3.97 9.63
C ARG A 73 -11.43 -2.69 9.55
N PRO A 74 -10.99 -2.16 10.71
CA PRO A 74 -10.09 -1.04 10.72
C PRO A 74 -8.71 -1.49 10.22
N LEU A 75 -8.27 -0.95 9.09
CA LEU A 75 -6.87 -0.95 8.72
C LEU A 75 -6.22 0.18 9.52
N ARG A 76 -5.52 -0.18 10.58
CA ARG A 76 -4.51 0.71 11.13
C ARG A 76 -3.44 0.78 10.05
N GLY A 77 -3.34 1.92 9.37
CA GLY A 77 -2.12 2.25 8.67
C GLY A 77 -1.03 2.18 9.72
N ASP A 78 -0.17 1.17 9.64
CA ASP A 78 1.08 1.23 10.37
C ASP A 78 1.85 2.32 9.64
N GLY A 79 1.60 3.57 10.05
CA GLY A 79 2.25 4.74 9.50
C GLY A 79 3.73 4.40 9.48
N TYR A 80 4.25 4.22 8.27
CA TYR A 80 5.54 3.60 8.06
C TYR A 80 6.49 4.34 8.98
N ARG A 81 7.05 3.68 10.00
CA ARG A 81 8.11 4.31 10.79
C ARG A 81 9.25 4.51 9.80
N ARG A 82 9.30 5.67 9.13
CA ARG A 82 10.45 6.08 8.34
C ARG A 82 11.56 6.07 9.36
N ALA A 83 12.48 5.11 9.19
CA ALA A 83 13.54 4.94 10.15
C ALA A 83 14.23 6.31 10.28
N PRO A 84 14.38 6.88 11.49
CA PRO A 84 14.88 8.25 11.63
C PRO A 84 16.26 8.46 10.99
N TRP A 85 17.04 7.39 10.90
CA TRP A 85 18.34 7.36 10.22
C TRP A 85 18.25 7.20 8.69
N PHE A 86 17.09 6.81 8.14
CA PHE A 86 16.86 6.66 6.70
C PHE A 86 16.37 7.98 6.10
N THR A 87 17.32 8.92 6.04
CA THR A 87 17.11 10.27 5.49
C THR A 87 16.78 10.23 3.99
N GLU A 88 16.20 11.31 3.50
CA GLU A 88 15.89 11.47 2.08
C GLU A 88 17.14 11.45 1.20
N GLU A 89 18.25 11.99 1.70
CA GLU A 89 19.56 11.93 1.04
C GLU A 89 20.02 10.48 0.82
N LEU A 90 19.98 9.64 1.86
CA LEU A 90 20.30 8.21 1.73
C LEU A 90 19.37 7.48 0.77
N GLN A 91 18.10 7.87 0.74
CA GLN A 91 17.12 7.31 -0.19
C GLN A 91 17.45 7.68 -1.64
N GLU A 92 17.79 8.94 -1.93
CA GLU A 92 18.15 9.38 -3.27
C GLU A 92 19.47 8.74 -3.73
N THR A 93 20.48 8.67 -2.87
CA THR A 93 21.74 7.98 -3.18
C THR A 93 21.51 6.50 -3.51
N LYS A 94 20.64 5.81 -2.76
CA LYS A 94 20.23 4.43 -3.11
C LYS A 94 19.47 4.36 -4.45
N ARG A 95 18.57 5.29 -4.74
CA ARG A 95 17.83 5.35 -6.02
C ARG A 95 18.79 5.57 -7.18
N GLN A 96 19.73 6.49 -7.06
CA GLN A 96 20.75 6.78 -8.07
C GLN A 96 21.66 5.57 -8.32
N LYS A 97 22.15 4.92 -7.26
CA LYS A 97 22.89 3.65 -7.37
C LYS A 97 22.12 2.64 -8.22
N ARG A 98 20.83 2.41 -7.91
CA ARG A 98 19.98 1.47 -8.65
C ARG A 98 19.73 1.88 -10.10
N ARG A 99 19.60 3.18 -10.38
CA ARG A 99 19.44 3.69 -11.76
C ARG A 99 20.69 3.40 -12.59
N LEU A 100 21.87 3.71 -12.08
CA LEU A 100 23.14 3.43 -12.74
C LEU A 100 23.37 1.92 -12.94
N GLU A 101 23.05 1.12 -11.92
CA GLU A 101 23.15 -0.35 -11.99
C GLU A 101 22.23 -0.92 -13.07
N ARG A 102 20.97 -0.47 -13.14
CA ARG A 102 20.03 -0.90 -14.18
C ARG A 102 20.48 -0.46 -15.57
N ARG A 103 20.98 0.77 -15.70
CA ARG A 103 21.51 1.29 -16.96
C ARG A 103 22.68 0.44 -17.46
N TRP A 104 23.65 0.15 -16.60
CA TRP A 104 24.76 -0.74 -16.94
C TRP A 104 24.29 -2.16 -17.29
N ARG A 105 23.36 -2.75 -16.54
CA ARG A 105 22.82 -4.07 -16.90
C ARG A 105 22.09 -4.09 -18.23
N ALA A 106 21.42 -3.01 -18.59
CA ALA A 106 20.69 -2.90 -19.86
C ALA A 106 21.61 -2.66 -21.05
N SER A 107 22.64 -1.81 -20.90
CA SER A 107 23.56 -1.46 -21.98
C SER A 107 24.76 -2.40 -22.11
N ASN A 108 25.12 -3.09 -21.01
CA ASN A 108 26.35 -3.85 -20.83
C ASN A 108 27.65 -3.09 -21.23
N SER A 109 27.61 -1.76 -21.24
CA SER A 109 28.72 -0.92 -21.66
C SER A 109 29.74 -0.72 -20.53
N GLU A 110 31.02 -0.65 -20.90
CA GLU A 110 32.10 -0.32 -19.95
C GLU A 110 32.01 1.11 -19.41
N SER A 111 31.47 2.05 -20.20
CA SER A 111 31.26 3.44 -19.76
C SER A 111 30.21 3.51 -18.65
N ASP A 112 29.09 2.80 -18.79
CA ASP A 112 28.07 2.74 -17.75
C ASP A 112 28.57 1.95 -16.52
N ARG A 113 29.41 0.92 -16.72
CA ARG A 113 30.06 0.18 -15.64
C ARG A 113 31.00 1.08 -14.82
N THR A 114 31.79 1.93 -15.49
CA THR A 114 32.71 2.86 -14.83
C THR A 114 31.96 3.95 -14.07
N LEU A 115 30.88 4.51 -14.64
CA LEU A 115 29.99 5.44 -13.94
C LEU A 115 29.34 4.84 -12.69
N PHE A 116 28.90 3.59 -12.77
CA PHE A 116 28.35 2.88 -11.61
C PHE A 116 29.41 2.63 -10.53
N ARG A 117 30.62 2.20 -10.90
CA ARG A 117 31.72 1.96 -9.96
C ARG A 117 32.23 3.25 -9.33
N SER A 118 32.34 4.34 -10.09
CA SER A 118 32.75 5.64 -9.56
C SER A 118 31.73 6.14 -8.53
N PHE A 119 30.44 6.03 -8.84
CA PHE A 119 29.37 6.38 -7.90
C PHE A 119 29.43 5.56 -6.59
N ILE A 120 29.68 4.26 -6.67
CA ILE A 120 29.87 3.45 -5.46
C ILE A 120 31.06 3.98 -4.65
N ARG A 121 32.20 4.20 -5.31
CA ARG A 121 33.45 4.62 -4.64
C ARG A 121 33.38 6.02 -4.01
N THR A 122 32.51 6.91 -4.50
CA THR A 122 32.35 8.25 -3.94
C THR A 122 31.44 8.29 -2.71
N TYR A 123 30.53 7.34 -2.56
CA TYR A 123 29.46 7.39 -1.54
C TYR A 123 29.42 6.17 -0.60
N LEU A 124 30.18 5.11 -0.87
CA LEU A 124 30.36 3.90 -0.03
C LEU A 124 31.84 3.67 0.23
#